data_AF-B7PNR5-F1
#
_entry.id   AF-B7PNR5-F1
#
_cell.length_a   1.000
_cell.length_b   1.000
_cell.length_c   1.000
_cell.angle_alpha   90.00
_cell.angle_beta   90.00
_cell.angle_gamma   90.00
#
_symmetry.space_group_name_H-M   'P 1'
#
loop_
_entity.id
_entity.type
_entity.pdbx_description
1 polymer ?
#
loop_
_entity_poly.entity_id
_entity_poly.type
_entity_poly.pdbx_seq_one_letter_code
_entity_poly.pdbx_strand_id
1 'polypeptide(L)' 'MPDRRQKRLIFSTITGQMNLSDELDLEDYVARPDKISGADINAICQERAELSGI' A
#
# COMPACT_ATOMS: atom_id res chain seq x y z
N MET A 1 4.72 10.46 -11.57
CA MET A 1 4.78 9.15 -10.90
C MET A 1 5.37 9.39 -9.52
N PRO A 2 4.74 8.94 -8.43
CA PRO A 2 5.22 9.21 -7.09
C PRO A 2 6.58 8.55 -6.84
N ASP A 3 7.51 9.31 -6.26
CA ASP A 3 8.84 8.81 -5.87
C ASP A 3 8.73 7.78 -4.74
N ARG A 4 9.80 7.00 -4.49
CA ARG A 4 9.83 5.97 -3.41
C ARG A 4 9.32 6.51 -2.06
N ARG A 5 9.68 7.74 -1.70
CA ARG A 5 9.20 8.40 -0.47
C ARG A 5 7.70 8.67 -0.50
N GLN A 6 7.16 9.17 -1.61
CA GLN A 6 5.73 9.39 -1.76
C GLN A 6 4.95 8.08 -1.74
N LYS A 7 5.43 7.03 -2.43
CA LYS A 7 4.84 5.69 -2.35
C LYS A 7 4.75 5.23 -0.89
N ARG A 8 5.85 5.33 -0.13
CA ARG A 8 5.87 4.94 1.29
C ARG A 8 4.91 5.75 2.17
N LEU A 9 4.77 7.05 1.92
CA LEU A 9 3.83 7.91 2.65
C LEU A 9 2.37 7.55 2.34
N ILE A 10 2.06 7.32 1.06
CA ILE A 10 0.73 6.90 0.59
C ILE A 10 0.35 5.57 1.24
N PHE A 11 1.24 4.59 1.15
CA PHE A 11 1.07 3.31 1.84
C PHE A 11 0.83 3.54 3.33
N SER A 12 1.74 4.19 4.06
CA SER A 12 1.59 4.43 5.50
C SER A 12 0.29 5.15 5.90
N THR A 13 -0.25 6.02 5.04
CA THR A 13 -1.50 6.74 5.31
C THR A 13 -2.72 5.84 5.16
N ILE A 14 -2.74 5.04 4.09
CA ILE A 14 -3.85 4.12 3.79
C ILE A 14 -3.80 2.93 4.76
N THR A 15 -2.61 2.36 4.94
CA THR A 15 -2.36 1.27 5.88
C THR A 15 -2.51 1.69 7.33
N GLY A 16 -2.32 2.97 7.66
CA GLY A 16 -2.55 3.49 9.01
C GLY A 16 -4.02 3.46 9.46
N GLN A 17 -4.97 3.33 8.52
CA GLN A 17 -6.39 3.15 8.83
C GLN A 17 -6.84 1.67 8.73
N MET A 18 -5.93 0.76 8.36
CA MET A 18 -6.23 -0.65 8.08
C MET A 18 -5.41 -1.54 9.01
N ASN A 19 -6.03 -2.54 9.62
CA ASN A 19 -5.32 -3.50 10.47
C ASN A 19 -4.58 -4.51 9.58
N LEU A 20 -3.48 -4.09 8.97
CA LEU A 20 -2.71 -4.94 8.08
C LEU A 20 -1.80 -5.83 8.93
N SER A 21 -1.85 -7.14 8.66
CA SER A 21 -0.94 -8.10 9.24
C SER A 21 0.51 -7.70 8.92
N ASP A 22 1.43 -7.89 9.88
CA ASP A 22 2.87 -7.66 9.73
C ASP A 22 3.51 -8.46 8.57
N GLU A 23 2.77 -9.41 7.99
CA GLU A 23 3.14 -10.17 6.79
C GLU A 23 3.11 -9.35 5.49
N LEU A 24 2.44 -8.19 5.47
CA LEU A 24 2.40 -7.32 4.29
C LEU A 24 3.61 -6.38 4.25
N ASP A 25 4.68 -6.85 3.59
CA ASP A 25 5.87 -6.03 3.37
C ASP A 25 5.65 -4.99 2.24
N LEU A 26 5.48 -3.73 2.65
CA LEU A 26 5.28 -2.59 1.77
C LEU A 26 6.58 -2.17 1.07
N GLU A 27 7.75 -2.60 1.55
CA GLU A 27 9.04 -2.32 0.91
C GLU A 27 9.10 -2.92 -0.50
N ASP A 28 8.53 -4.11 -0.70
CA ASP A 28 8.51 -4.76 -2.02
C ASP A 28 7.69 -3.96 -3.03
N TYR A 29 6.56 -3.37 -2.63
CA TYR A 29 5.74 -2.53 -3.50
C TYR A 29 6.40 -1.17 -3.80
N VAL A 30 7.16 -0.64 -2.85
CA VAL A 30 7.94 0.60 -3.04
C VAL A 30 9.19 0.35 -3.91
N ALA A 31 9.81 -0.82 -3.79
CA ALA A 31 11.00 -1.23 -4.55
C ALA A 31 10.67 -1.68 -5.98
N ARG A 32 9.44 -2.13 -6.25
CA ARG A 32 9.02 -2.50 -7.60
C ARG A 32 9.11 -1.31 -8.58
N PRO A 33 9.76 -1.50 -9.74
CA PRO A 33 9.83 -0.50 -10.80
C PRO A 33 8.49 -0.28 -11.50
N ASP A 34 7.47 -1.10 -11.18
CA ASP A 34 6.12 -0.95 -11.71
C ASP A 34 5.57 0.45 -11.45
N LYS A 35 4.98 1.00 -12.52
CA LYS A 35 4.33 2.31 -12.55
C LYS A 35 2.94 2.22 -11.89
N ILE A 36 2.92 1.83 -10.63
CA ILE A 36 1.72 1.76 -9.81
C ILE A 36 1.35 3.20 -9.43
N SER A 37 0.15 3.65 -9.81
CA SER A 37 -0.33 4.98 -9.44
C SER A 37 -0.80 5.02 -7.98
N GLY A 38 -0.94 6.21 -7.41
CA GLY A 38 -1.52 6.34 -6.06
C GLY A 38 -2.94 5.77 -5.95
N ALA A 39 -3.69 5.75 -7.06
CA ALA A 39 -5.02 5.15 -7.11
C ALA A 39 -4.94 3.61 -7.06
N ASP A 40 -4.00 3.01 -7.78
CA ASP A 40 -3.79 1.54 -7.77
C ASP A 40 -3.31 1.06 -6.39
N ILE A 41 -2.42 1.82 -5.73
CA ILE A 41 -1.99 1.54 -4.35
C ILE A 41 -3.20 1.54 -3.41
N ASN A 42 -4.09 2.52 -3.56
CA ASN A 42 -5.29 2.64 -2.73
C ASN A 42 -6.27 1.49 -2.97
N ALA A 43 -6.48 1.10 -4.22
CA ALA A 43 -7.31 -0.04 -4.59
C ALA A 43 -6.76 -1.36 -4.02
N ILE A 44 -5.46 -1.62 -4.15
CA ILE A 44 -4.79 -2.82 -3.59
C ILE A 44 -4.94 -2.86 -2.08
N CYS A 45 -4.71 -1.73 -1.39
CA CYS A 45 -4.84 -1.66 0.06
C CYS A 45 -6.30 -1.86 0.51
N GLN A 46 -7.27 -1.27 -0.18
CA GLN A 46 -8.70 -1.49 0.09
C GLN A 46 -9.10 -2.94 -0.08
N GLU A 47 -8.71 -3.58 -1.17
CA GLU A 47 -9.02 -4.99 -1.44
C GLU A 47 -8.41 -5.92 -0.37
N ARG A 48 -7.15 -5.64 0.02
CA ARG A 48 -6.44 -6.38 1.08
C ARG A 48 -7.05 -6.16 2.47
N ALA A 49 -7.50 -4.94 2.77
CA ALA A 49 -8.12 -4.62 4.05
C ALA A 49 -9.52 -5.23 4.17
N GLU A 50 -10.32 -5.23 3.10
CA GLU A 50 -11.63 -5.86 3.09
C GLU A 50 -11.53 -7.39 3.24
N LEU A 51 -10.52 -8.00 2.62
CA LEU A 51 -10.22 -9.43 2.80
C LEU A 51 -9.79 -9.81 4.23
N SER A 52 -9.37 -8.84 5.06
CA SER A 52 -8.94 -9.10 6.43
C SER A 52 -10.09 -9.18 7.45
N GLY A 53 -11.33 -8.89 7.02
CA GLY A 53 -12.57 -8.82 7.82
C GLY A 53 -12.54 -9.42 9.23
N ILE A 54 -11.89 -8.73 10.17
CA ILE A 54 -11.98 -8.83 11.64
C ILE A 54 -11.54 -7.49 12.23
#